data_AF-A0A7S0GZ82-F1
#
_entry.id   AF-A0A7S0GZ82-F1
#
_cell.length_a   1.000
_cell.length_b   1.000
_cell.length_c   1.000
_cell.angle_alpha   90.00
_cell.angle_beta   90.00
_cell.angle_gamma   90.00
#
_symmetry.space_group_name_H-M   'P 1'
#
loop_
_entity.id
_entity.type
_entity.pdbx_description
1 polymer ?
#
loop_
_entity_poly.entity_id
_entity_poly.type
_entity_poly.pdbx_seq_one_letter_code
_entity_poly.pdbx_strand_id
1 'polypeptide(L)'
;HGFIHRDIACRNILVTHVRNNLTSVKISDFGLAYNIGDQVQVSLRSAFSWPWHPPECYIDSLFSKGADVWALGVTMWEILLRGRSPYRHLVEKKISPGEIMRRVQVGEFRLSTCLKQTHSCPFVSKTHESFTPEMAKPLISEI
;
A
#
# COMPACT_ATOMS: atom_id res chain seq x y z
N HIS A 1 -13.09 -7.68 -15.98
CA HIS A 1 -11.75 -7.13 -16.25
C HIS A 1 -10.79 -7.64 -15.18
N GLY A 2 -9.67 -8.27 -15.58
CA GLY A 2 -8.75 -8.96 -14.66
C GLY A 2 -7.34 -8.38 -14.71
N PHE A 3 -7.16 -7.17 -14.20
CA PHE A 3 -5.86 -6.52 -14.15
C PHE A 3 -5.35 -6.38 -12.72
N ILE A 4 -4.02 -6.40 -12.57
CA ILE A 4 -3.29 -6.05 -11.35
C ILE A 4 -2.48 -4.79 -11.69
N HIS A 5 -2.63 -3.72 -10.92
CA HIS A 5 -2.00 -2.43 -11.17
C HIS A 5 -0.51 -2.43 -10.82
N ARG A 6 -0.11 -3.08 -9.71
CA ARG A 6 1.29 -3.19 -9.23
C ARG A 6 1.98 -1.87 -8.86
N ASP A 7 1.25 -0.76 -8.81
CA ASP A 7 1.83 0.53 -8.39
C ASP A 7 0.79 1.47 -7.76
N ILE A 8 -0.10 0.92 -6.94
CA ILE A 8 -1.05 1.74 -6.18
C ILE A 8 -0.30 2.49 -5.08
N ALA A 9 -0.26 3.81 -5.20
CA ALA A 9 0.36 4.73 -4.26
C ALA A 9 -0.33 6.10 -4.33
N CYS A 10 -0.18 6.96 -3.32
CA CYS A 10 -0.85 8.26 -3.30
C CYS A 10 -0.48 9.13 -4.52
N ARG A 11 0.77 9.02 -5.01
CA ARG A 11 1.23 9.73 -6.22
C ARG A 11 0.46 9.36 -7.49
N ASN A 12 -0.17 8.18 -7.52
CA ASN A 12 -0.92 7.66 -8.67
C ASN A 12 -2.44 7.83 -8.49
N ILE A 13 -2.88 8.50 -7.42
CA ILE A 13 -4.27 8.90 -7.19
C ILE A 13 -4.45 10.34 -7.66
N LEU A 14 -5.25 10.55 -8.70
CA LEU A 14 -5.58 11.87 -9.25
C LEU A 14 -6.86 12.41 -8.62
N VAL A 15 -6.80 13.63 -8.08
CA VAL A 15 -7.98 14.38 -7.66
C VAL A 15 -8.44 15.23 -8.84
N THR A 16 -9.63 14.95 -9.37
CA THR A 16 -10.11 15.57 -10.61
C THR A 16 -11.07 16.72 -10.37
N HIS A 17 -12.04 16.54 -9.48
CA HIS A 17 -13.04 17.56 -9.16
C HIS A 17 -13.37 17.56 -7.67
N VAL A 18 -13.49 18.75 -7.10
CA VAL A 18 -14.02 18.97 -5.75
C VAL A 18 -15.23 19.89 -5.88
N ARG A 19 -16.43 19.36 -5.65
CA ARG A 19 -17.69 20.14 -5.66
C ARG A 19 -18.57 19.70 -4.51
N ASN A 20 -19.11 20.64 -3.74
CA ASN A 20 -20.07 20.38 -2.66
C ASN A 20 -19.62 19.25 -1.70
N ASN A 21 -18.36 19.29 -1.26
CA ASN A 21 -17.70 18.26 -0.43
C ASN A 21 -17.57 16.86 -1.09
N LEU A 22 -17.96 16.70 -2.35
CA LEU A 22 -17.71 15.50 -3.13
C LEU A 22 -16.38 15.63 -3.87
N THR A 23 -15.46 14.70 -3.59
CA THR A 23 -14.15 14.63 -4.24
C THR A 23 -14.15 13.45 -5.21
N SER A 24 -13.96 13.73 -6.50
CA SER A 24 -13.80 12.69 -7.52
C SER A 24 -12.32 12.33 -7.66
N VAL A 25 -12.00 11.07 -7.40
CA VAL A 25 -10.65 10.51 -7.51
C VAL A 25 -10.56 9.44 -8.59
N LYS A 26 -9.40 9.35 -9.24
CA LYS A 26 -9.11 8.33 -10.26
C LYS A 26 -7.73 7.72 -10.03
N ILE A 27 -7.62 6.41 -10.24
CA ILE A 27 -6.32 5.73 -10.28
C ILE A 27 -5.69 5.98 -11.65
N SER A 28 -4.38 6.18 -11.68
CA SER A 28 -3.59 6.48 -12.87
C SER A 28 -2.29 5.68 -12.90
N ASP A 29 -1.53 5.81 -13.99
CA ASP A 29 -0.24 5.14 -14.22
C ASP A 29 -0.30 3.60 -14.26
N PHE A 30 -0.91 3.11 -15.34
CA PHE A 30 -0.98 1.67 -15.65
C PHE A 30 0.30 1.16 -16.35
N GLY A 31 1.41 1.89 -16.31
CA GLY A 31 2.67 1.49 -16.98
C GLY A 31 3.24 0.17 -16.45
N LEU A 32 2.88 -0.18 -15.21
CA LEU A 32 3.18 -1.46 -14.58
C LEU A 32 1.97 -2.39 -14.50
N ALA A 33 0.81 -2.06 -15.06
CA ALA A 33 -0.35 -2.94 -14.96
C ALA A 33 -0.13 -4.25 -15.75
N TYR A 34 -0.76 -5.32 -15.28
CA TYR A 34 -0.65 -6.66 -15.88
C TYR A 34 -2.03 -7.33 -15.93
N ASN A 35 -2.34 -7.96 -17.06
CA ASN A 35 -3.56 -8.74 -17.24
C ASN A 35 -3.33 -10.17 -16.74
N ILE A 36 -4.16 -10.63 -15.82
CA ILE A 36 -4.09 -11.97 -15.20
C ILE A 36 -4.27 -13.08 -16.26
N GLY A 37 -4.90 -12.78 -17.39
CA GLY A 37 -5.07 -13.72 -18.50
C GLY A 37 -3.82 -13.92 -19.37
N ASP A 38 -2.82 -13.05 -19.28
CA ASP A 38 -1.63 -13.11 -20.14
C ASP A 38 -0.62 -14.10 -19.55
N GLN A 39 -0.20 -15.13 -20.27
CA GLN A 39 0.72 -16.17 -19.74
C GLN A 39 2.14 -15.67 -19.43
N VAL A 40 2.44 -14.39 -19.70
CA VAL A 40 3.76 -13.81 -19.48
C VAL A 40 3.85 -13.24 -18.07
N GLN A 41 4.34 -14.03 -17.11
CA GLN A 41 4.80 -13.48 -15.83
C GLN A 41 6.08 -12.67 -16.08
N VAL A 42 5.95 -11.38 -16.36
CA VAL A 42 7.12 -10.51 -16.49
C VAL A 42 7.75 -10.35 -15.10
N SER A 43 8.93 -10.95 -14.91
CA SER A 43 9.72 -10.84 -13.68
C SER A 43 10.30 -9.42 -13.54
N LEU A 44 9.47 -8.45 -13.19
CA LEU A 44 9.85 -7.03 -13.07
C LEU A 44 10.36 -6.69 -11.67
N ARG A 45 11.36 -7.43 -11.16
CA ARG A 45 12.01 -7.08 -9.88
C ARG A 45 12.62 -5.67 -9.89
N SER A 46 12.90 -5.09 -11.06
CA SER A 46 13.65 -3.85 -11.20
C SER A 46 12.83 -2.55 -11.20
N ALA A 47 11.50 -2.59 -11.22
CA ALA A 47 10.69 -1.39 -11.46
C ALA A 47 9.59 -1.08 -10.43
N PHE A 48 9.38 -1.91 -9.41
CA PHE A 48 8.21 -1.76 -8.53
C PHE A 48 8.52 -1.04 -7.20
N SER A 49 7.55 -0.26 -6.72
CA SER A 49 7.64 0.56 -5.50
C SER A 49 7.56 -0.28 -4.23
N TRP A 50 8.68 -0.88 -3.84
CA TRP A 50 8.74 -1.85 -2.75
C TRP A 50 8.00 -1.47 -1.44
N PRO A 51 8.00 -0.21 -0.95
CA PRO A 51 7.35 0.10 0.33
C PRO A 51 5.82 -0.08 0.33
N TRP A 52 5.19 -0.06 -0.84
CA TRP A 52 3.73 -0.24 -0.99
C TRP A 52 3.35 -1.70 -1.27
N HIS A 53 4.32 -2.60 -1.37
CA HIS A 53 4.06 -3.99 -1.72
C HIS A 53 4.06 -4.89 -0.48
N PRO A 54 3.28 -5.99 -0.51
CA PRO A 54 3.34 -6.99 0.54
C PRO A 54 4.67 -7.78 0.44
N PRO A 55 5.11 -8.43 1.53
CA PRO A 55 6.40 -9.11 1.57
C PRO A 55 6.55 -10.21 0.50
N GLU A 56 5.49 -10.95 0.15
CA GLU A 56 5.52 -11.98 -0.90
C GLU A 56 5.81 -11.42 -2.31
N CYS A 57 5.42 -10.18 -2.60
CA CYS A 57 5.82 -9.50 -3.85
C CYS A 57 7.32 -9.23 -3.86
N TYR A 58 7.89 -8.86 -2.70
CA TYR A 58 9.31 -8.56 -2.58
C TYR A 58 10.20 -9.82 -2.61
N ILE A 59 9.78 -10.86 -1.89
CA ILE A 59 10.56 -12.08 -1.70
C ILE A 59 10.40 -13.03 -2.89
N ASP A 60 9.14 -13.30 -3.25
CA ASP A 60 8.79 -14.35 -4.21
C ASP A 60 8.34 -13.80 -5.56
N SER A 61 8.25 -12.47 -5.70
CA SER A 61 7.74 -11.81 -6.92
C SER A 61 6.31 -12.25 -7.27
N LEU A 62 5.51 -12.57 -6.24
CA LEU A 62 4.13 -13.00 -6.35
C LEU A 62 3.18 -11.80 -6.34
N PHE A 63 2.74 -11.38 -7.52
CA PHE A 63 1.75 -10.32 -7.67
C PHE A 63 0.35 -10.91 -7.81
N SER A 64 -0.59 -10.37 -7.06
CA SER A 64 -1.99 -10.77 -7.09
C SER A 64 -2.89 -9.55 -6.90
N LYS A 65 -4.21 -9.72 -7.07
CA LYS A 65 -5.17 -8.68 -6.66
C LYS A 65 -5.02 -8.33 -5.18
N GLY A 66 -4.62 -9.28 -4.32
CA GLY A 66 -4.35 -9.04 -2.91
C GLY A 66 -3.18 -8.09 -2.67
N ALA A 67 -2.19 -8.07 -3.58
CA ALA A 67 -1.08 -7.12 -3.51
C ALA A 67 -1.53 -5.67 -3.76
N ASP A 68 -2.45 -5.46 -4.70
CA ASP A 68 -3.07 -4.14 -4.92
C ASP A 68 -3.91 -3.69 -3.72
N VAL A 69 -4.60 -4.62 -3.05
CA VAL A 69 -5.34 -4.33 -1.81
C VAL A 69 -4.39 -3.93 -0.68
N TRP A 70 -3.25 -4.61 -0.54
CA TRP A 70 -2.20 -4.21 0.41
C TRP A 70 -1.68 -2.81 0.11
N ALA A 71 -1.35 -2.53 -1.16
CA ALA A 71 -0.86 -1.24 -1.62
C ALA A 71 -1.86 -0.10 -1.38
N LEU A 72 -3.16 -0.38 -1.53
CA LEU A 72 -4.23 0.54 -1.15
C LEU A 72 -4.21 0.85 0.35
N GLY A 73 -4.00 -0.16 1.22
CA GLY A 73 -3.85 0.04 2.66
C GLY A 73 -2.66 0.93 3.02
N VAL A 74 -1.51 0.71 2.38
CA VAL A 74 -0.32 1.59 2.54
C VAL A 74 -0.60 3.00 2.03
N THR A 75 -1.34 3.14 0.93
CA THR A 75 -1.75 4.43 0.36
C THR A 75 -2.68 5.20 1.31
N MET A 76 -3.64 4.53 1.95
CA MET A 76 -4.49 5.14 2.96
C MET A 76 -3.67 5.60 4.17
N TRP A 77 -2.70 4.80 4.62
CA TRP A 77 -1.77 5.18 5.67
C TRP A 77 -0.96 6.44 5.30
N GLU A 78 -0.48 6.52 4.07
CA GLU A 78 0.25 7.68 3.53
C GLU A 78 -0.63 8.94 3.54
N ILE A 79 -1.89 8.83 3.09
CA ILE A 79 -2.86 9.93 3.10
C ILE A 79 -3.12 10.43 4.53
N LEU A 80 -3.41 9.52 5.47
CA LEU A 80 -3.67 9.85 6.88
C LEU A 80 -2.47 10.53 7.56
N LEU A 81 -1.27 10.21 7.10
CA LEU A 81 -0.02 10.77 7.59
C LEU A 81 0.54 11.91 6.75
N ARG A 82 -0.29 12.48 5.85
CA ARG A 82 0.05 13.66 5.04
C ARG A 82 1.27 13.45 4.14
N GLY A 83 1.31 12.31 3.45
CA GLY A 83 2.34 11.99 2.45
C GLY A 83 3.65 11.47 3.06
N ARG A 84 3.61 10.90 4.27
CA ARG A 84 4.80 10.21 4.81
C ARG A 84 5.11 8.98 3.97
N SER A 85 6.39 8.81 3.64
CA SER A 85 6.86 7.61 2.96
C SER A 85 6.93 6.42 3.93
N PRO A 86 6.39 5.24 3.57
CA PRO A 86 6.45 4.05 4.41
C PRO A 86 7.90 3.65 4.71
N TYR A 87 8.16 3.23 5.95
CA TYR A 87 9.47 2.74 6.41
C TYR A 87 10.66 3.70 6.28
N ARG A 88 10.45 4.98 5.93
CA ARG A 88 11.52 5.97 5.73
C ARG A 88 12.54 6.01 6.88
N HIS A 89 12.08 6.00 8.12
CA HIS A 89 12.93 6.02 9.31
C HIS A 89 13.82 4.78 9.46
N LEU A 90 13.42 3.63 8.91
CA LEU A 90 14.24 2.40 8.90
C LEU A 90 15.30 2.46 7.80
N VAL A 91 14.94 3.03 6.64
CA VAL A 91 15.89 3.29 5.54
C VAL A 91 16.96 4.30 5.96
N GLU A 92 16.57 5.37 6.67
CA GLU A 92 17.51 6.35 7.24
C GLU A 92 18.45 5.71 8.27
N LYS A 93 17.98 4.68 8.99
CA LYS A 93 18.79 3.82 9.87
C LYS A 93 19.61 2.76 9.12
N LYS A 94 19.66 2.82 7.79
CA LYS A 94 20.39 1.89 6.91
C LYS A 94 19.95 0.43 7.03
N ILE A 95 18.70 0.19 7.42
CA ILE A 95 18.11 -1.16 7.39
C ILE A 95 17.72 -1.47 5.93
N SER A 96 18.12 -2.62 5.43
CA SER A 96 17.85 -3.01 4.04
C SER A 96 16.35 -3.25 3.80
N PRO A 97 15.82 -2.96 2.60
CA PRO A 97 14.42 -3.27 2.27
C PRO A 97 14.03 -4.73 2.50
N GLY A 98 14.95 -5.67 2.23
CA GLY A 98 14.72 -7.09 2.47
C GLY A 98 14.54 -7.42 3.95
N GLU A 99 15.35 -6.84 4.84
CA GLU A 99 15.17 -7.04 6.28
C GLU A 99 13.89 -6.39 6.79
N ILE A 100 13.52 -5.21 6.28
CA ILE A 100 12.24 -4.57 6.59
C ILE A 100 11.08 -5.48 6.20
N MET A 101 11.11 -6.03 4.99
CA MET A 101 10.04 -6.93 4.49
C MET A 101 9.95 -8.24 5.27
N ARG A 102 11.09 -8.82 5.66
CA ARG A 102 11.12 -10.01 6.52
C ARG A 102 10.45 -9.73 7.87
N ARG A 103 10.72 -8.56 8.47
CA ARG A 103 10.12 -8.12 9.74
C ARG A 103 8.63 -7.85 9.63
N VAL A 104 8.18 -7.28 8.51
CA VAL A 104 6.75 -7.14 8.20
C VAL A 104 6.09 -8.51 8.07
N GLN A 105 6.73 -9.47 7.40
CA GLN A 105 6.20 -10.83 7.20
C GLN A 105 5.98 -11.58 8.52
N VAL A 106 6.89 -11.43 9.49
CA VAL A 106 6.75 -12.04 10.84
C VAL A 106 5.90 -11.20 11.79
N GLY A 107 5.36 -10.06 11.33
CA GLY A 107 4.47 -9.19 12.11
C GLY A 107 5.16 -8.27 13.13
N GLU A 108 6.49 -8.14 13.09
CA GLU A 108 7.28 -7.23 13.95
C GLU A 108 6.96 -5.76 13.64
N PHE A 109 6.75 -5.44 12.35
CA PHE A 109 6.31 -4.12 11.92
C PHE A 109 4.87 -4.15 11.40
N ARG A 110 4.02 -3.38 12.06
CA ARG A 110 2.66 -3.07 11.58
C ARG A 110 2.58 -1.59 11.22
N LEU A 111 1.90 -1.28 10.13
CA LEU A 111 1.64 0.12 9.72
C LEU A 111 0.87 0.89 10.81
N SER A 112 0.05 0.19 11.61
CA SER A 112 -0.65 0.74 12.78
C SER A 112 0.25 1.23 13.91
N THR A 113 1.45 0.67 14.08
CA THR A 113 2.35 1.09 15.16
C THR A 113 2.84 2.54 14.95
N CYS A 114 2.90 3.00 13.69
CA CYS A 114 3.22 4.39 13.34
C CYS A 114 2.05 5.37 13.53
N LEU A 115 0.79 4.90 13.47
CA LEU A 115 -0.40 5.76 13.69
C LEU A 115 -0.55 6.17 15.16
N LYS A 116 -0.09 5.34 16.11
CA LYS A 116 -0.09 5.69 17.54
C LYS A 116 0.81 6.89 17.89
N GLN A 117 1.78 7.23 17.02
CA GLN A 117 2.70 8.35 17.23
C GLN A 117 2.13 9.69 16.71
N THR A 118 0.96 9.70 16.08
CA THR A 118 0.30 10.92 15.58
C THR A 118 -0.82 11.39 16.49
N HIS A 119 -0.49 11.80 17.71
CA HIS A 119 -1.43 12.42 18.66
C HIS A 119 -2.07 13.73 18.14
N SER A 120 -1.57 14.30 17.04
CA SER A 120 -1.99 15.57 16.46
C SER A 120 -2.95 15.44 15.25
N CYS A 121 -3.23 14.22 14.75
CA CYS A 121 -4.10 14.06 13.58
C CYS A 121 -5.57 13.82 14.00
N PRO A 122 -6.50 14.76 13.74
CA PRO A 122 -7.90 14.66 14.19
C PRO A 122 -8.70 13.51 13.55
N PHE A 123 -8.16 12.87 12.51
CA PHE A 123 -8.75 11.68 11.89
C PHE A 123 -8.38 10.37 12.62
N VAL A 124 -7.27 10.35 13.36
CA VAL A 124 -6.74 9.15 14.04
C VAL A 124 -7.31 9.02 15.46
N SER A 125 -7.78 10.11 16.06
CA SER A 125 -8.31 10.14 17.44
C SER A 125 -9.66 9.44 17.62
N LYS A 126 -10.32 8.97 16.54
CA LYS A 126 -11.62 8.29 16.60
C LYS A 126 -11.58 6.80 16.25
N THR A 127 -10.44 6.26 15.82
CA THR A 127 -10.28 4.84 15.51
C THR A 127 -9.40 4.18 16.57
N HIS A 128 -10.03 3.63 17.61
CA HIS A 128 -9.32 2.86 18.65
C HIS A 128 -8.80 1.50 18.17
N GLU A 129 -9.05 1.13 16.91
CA GLU A 129 -8.65 -0.15 16.34
C GLU A 129 -7.46 0.03 15.42
N SER A 130 -6.37 -0.63 15.80
CA SER A 130 -5.15 -0.80 15.05
C SER A 130 -5.42 -1.19 13.59
N PHE A 131 -5.01 -0.35 12.63
CA PHE A 131 -4.96 -0.70 11.21
C PHE A 131 -4.05 -1.93 11.00
N THR A 132 -4.65 -3.11 10.94
CA THR A 132 -3.97 -4.34 10.54
C THR A 132 -4.28 -4.62 9.07
N PRO A 133 -3.39 -5.31 8.34
CA PRO A 133 -3.73 -5.90 7.05
C PRO A 133 -4.99 -6.78 7.11
N GLU A 134 -5.42 -7.25 8.30
CA GLU A 134 -6.67 -7.97 8.49
C GLU A 134 -7.91 -7.08 8.43
N MET A 135 -7.82 -5.77 8.67
CA MET A 135 -8.95 -4.83 8.47
C MET A 135 -9.29 -4.63 6.99
N ALA A 136 -8.40 -5.03 6.07
CA ALA A 136 -8.72 -5.15 4.65
C ALA A 136 -9.40 -6.49 4.30
N LYS A 137 -9.47 -7.48 5.21
CA LYS A 137 -10.11 -8.78 4.95
C LYS A 137 -11.64 -8.73 4.75
N PRO A 138 -12.41 -7.88 5.45
CA PRO A 138 -13.84 -7.71 5.14
C PRO A 138 -14.08 -7.14 3.73
N LEU A 139 -13.15 -6.32 3.22
CA LEU A 139 -13.14 -5.84 1.83
C LEU A 139 -12.72 -6.93 0.82
N ILE A 140 -12.04 -7.99 1.28
CA ILE A 140 -11.61 -9.16 0.49
C ILE A 140 -12.74 -10.19 0.34
N SER A 141 -13.70 -10.27 1.27
CA SER A 141 -14.83 -11.22 1.19
C SER A 141 -16.01 -10.75 0.32
N GLU A 142 -16.00 -9.50 -0.16
CA GLU A 142 -17.08 -8.90 -0.95
C GLU A 142 -16.68 -8.55 -2.40
N ILE A 143 -15.52 -9.04 -2.88
CA ILE A 143 -15.07 -8.98 -4.28
C ILE A 143 -14.91 -10.40 -4.83
#